data_AF-A0A345P0F6-F1
#
_entry.id   AF-A0A345P0F6-F1
#
_cell.length_a   1.000
_cell.length_b   1.000
_cell.length_c   1.000
_cell.angle_alpha   90.00
_cell.angle_beta   90.00
_cell.angle_gamma   90.00
#
_symmetry.space_group_name_H-M   'P 1'
#
loop_
_entity.id
_entity.type
_entity.pdbx_description
1 polymer ?
#
loop_
_entity_poly.entity_id
_entity_poly.type
_entity_poly.pdbx_seq_one_letter_code
_entity_poly.pdbx_strand_id
1 'polypeptide(L)'
;MSAFFLALIYSFLQTVFSEELFFRGFLTKSFAHKFGFQLGNTIQGLLFGFVHGILFTSIVEPLGIIVIMFITTVAGYLLGWINEKQSNGSILSSWFIHGFVNMLVSTI
;
A
#
# COMPACT_ATOMS: atom_id res chain seq x y z
N MET A 1 24.68 -0.87 15.56
CA MET A 1 23.75 -1.39 14.53
C MET A 1 24.18 -0.84 13.19
N SER A 2 24.21 -1.66 12.14
CA SER A 2 24.61 -1.19 10.80
C SER A 2 23.55 -0.26 10.21
N ALA A 3 23.96 0.67 9.34
CA ALA A 3 23.05 1.60 8.66
C ALA A 3 21.93 0.87 7.88
N PHE A 4 22.24 -0.31 7.34
CA PHE A 4 21.27 -1.20 6.71
C PHE A 4 20.12 -1.60 7.65
N PHE A 5 20.45 -1.99 8.89
CA PHE A 5 19.45 -2.43 9.86
C PHE A 5 18.51 -1.28 10.28
N LEU A 6 19.04 -0.05 10.36
CA LEU A 6 18.25 1.15 10.64
C LEU A 6 17.33 1.53 9.47
N ALA A 7 17.81 1.44 8.23
CA ALA A 7 16.98 1.67 7.04
C ALA A 7 15.84 0.65 6.93
N LEU A 8 16.09 -0.59 7.32
CA LEU A 8 15.09 -1.67 7.32
C LEU A 8 13.99 -1.41 8.35
N ILE A 9 14.35 -1.03 9.57
CA ILE A 9 13.42 -0.62 10.63
C ILE A 9 12.60 0.59 10.18
N TYR A 10 13.26 1.62 9.64
CA TYR A 10 12.58 2.84 9.18
C TYR A 10 11.59 2.54 8.05
N SER A 11 11.98 1.76 7.03
CA SER A 11 11.10 1.40 5.92
C SER A 11 9.89 0.58 6.39
N PHE A 12 10.11 -0.48 7.18
CA PHE A 12 9.02 -1.34 7.66
C PHE A 12 8.09 -0.64 8.66
N LEU A 13 8.64 0.05 9.67
CA LEU A 13 7.87 0.63 10.77
C LEU A 13 7.36 2.03 10.49
N GLN A 14 8.10 2.86 9.75
CA GLN A 14 7.66 4.23 9.51
C GLN A 14 6.87 4.32 8.22
N THR A 15 7.45 3.93 7.09
CA THR A 15 6.81 4.10 5.78
C THR A 15 5.66 3.11 5.61
N VAL A 16 5.98 1.81 5.58
CA VAL A 16 5.02 0.77 5.22
C VAL A 16 3.92 0.67 6.27
N PHE A 17 4.25 0.65 7.57
CA PHE A 17 3.24 0.58 8.62
C PHE A 17 2.27 1.78 8.59
N SER A 18 2.77 3.01 8.39
CA SER A 18 1.90 4.20 8.32
C SER A 18 0.97 4.14 7.11
N GLU A 19 1.46 3.67 5.97
CA GLU A 19 0.62 3.47 4.78
C GLU A 19 -0.43 2.38 5.01
N GLU A 20 -0.08 1.26 5.63
CA GLU A 20 -1.04 0.20 5.95
C GLU A 20 -2.10 0.68 6.93
N LEU A 21 -1.69 1.39 7.98
CA LEU A 21 -2.59 1.95 8.98
C LEU A 21 -3.57 2.94 8.35
N PHE A 22 -3.09 3.87 7.52
CA PHE A 22 -3.94 4.87 6.89
C PHE A 22 -4.86 4.26 5.83
N PHE A 23 -4.31 3.52 4.87
CA PHE A 23 -5.11 3.03 3.76
C PHE A 23 -6.00 1.85 4.19
N ARG A 24 -5.45 0.81 4.84
CA ARG A 24 -6.20 -0.41 5.13
C ARG A 24 -6.86 -0.34 6.51
N GLY A 25 -6.18 0.23 7.49
CA GLY A 25 -6.70 0.41 8.84
C GLY A 25 -7.81 1.46 8.94
N PHE A 26 -7.66 2.59 8.23
CA PHE A 26 -8.61 3.70 8.30
C PHE A 26 -9.49 3.83 7.05
N LEU A 27 -8.93 4.07 5.85
CA LEU A 27 -9.74 4.37 4.66
C LEU A 27 -10.61 3.19 4.22
N THR A 28 -10.06 1.99 4.08
CA THR A 28 -10.83 0.80 3.67
C THR A 28 -11.99 0.57 4.63
N LYS A 29 -11.75 0.61 5.95
CA LYS A 29 -12.81 0.40 6.96
C LYS A 29 -13.85 1.52 6.94
N SER A 30 -13.43 2.78 6.83
CA SER A 30 -14.34 3.93 6.77
C SER A 30 -15.26 3.88 5.56
N PHE A 31 -14.70 3.63 4.37
CA PHE A 31 -15.50 3.53 3.16
C PHE A 31 -16.29 2.23 3.08
N ALA A 32 -15.77 1.10 3.56
CA ALA A 32 -16.51 -0.15 3.62
C ALA A 32 -17.73 -0.05 4.54
N HIS A 33 -17.60 0.64 5.67
CA HIS A 33 -18.71 0.91 6.57
C HIS A 33 -19.80 1.77 5.90
N LYS A 34 -19.40 2.77 5.10
CA LYS A 34 -20.34 3.70 4.45
C LYS A 34 -20.98 3.16 3.16
N PHE A 35 -20.22 2.40 2.36
CA PHE A 35 -20.56 2.06 0.99
C PHE A 35 -20.48 0.56 0.66
N GLY A 36 -20.10 -0.28 1.62
CA GLY A 36 -19.80 -1.69 1.41
C GLY A 36 -18.36 -1.95 0.99
N PHE A 37 -17.88 -3.17 1.28
CA PHE A 37 -16.47 -3.54 1.13
C PHE A 37 -15.94 -3.36 -0.29
N GLN A 38 -16.65 -3.84 -1.32
CA GLN A 38 -16.19 -3.76 -2.71
C GLN A 38 -15.91 -2.32 -3.14
N LEU A 39 -16.85 -1.41 -2.91
CA LEU A 39 -16.69 -0.01 -3.27
C LEU A 39 -15.63 0.68 -2.40
N GLY A 40 -15.63 0.43 -1.09
CA GLY A 40 -14.64 1.01 -0.19
C GLY A 40 -13.20 0.59 -0.50
N ASN A 41 -12.99 -0.68 -0.81
CA ASN A 41 -11.68 -1.22 -1.19
C ASN A 41 -11.22 -0.71 -2.57
N THR A 42 -12.17 -0.53 -3.51
CA THR A 42 -11.87 0.04 -4.84
C THR A 42 -11.42 1.49 -4.72
N ILE A 43 -12.15 2.32 -3.96
CA ILE A 43 -11.80 3.73 -3.73
C ILE A 43 -10.43 3.81 -3.05
N GLN A 44 -10.20 3.00 -2.01
CA GLN A 44 -8.91 2.99 -1.33
C GLN A 44 -7.77 2.58 -2.24
N GLY A 45 -7.94 1.52 -3.04
CA GLY A 45 -6.92 1.08 -4.01
C GLY A 45 -6.58 2.18 -5.02
N LEU A 46 -7.59 2.85 -5.58
CA LEU A 46 -7.38 3.97 -6.50
C LEU A 46 -6.59 5.11 -5.84
N LEU A 47 -6.98 5.51 -4.62
CA LEU A 47 -6.26 6.55 -3.88
C LEU A 47 -4.81 6.18 -3.61
N PHE A 48 -4.56 4.91 -3.26
CA PHE A 48 -3.20 4.40 -3.06
C PHE A 48 -2.38 4.50 -4.34
N GLY A 49 -2.96 4.12 -5.47
CA GLY A 49 -2.30 4.24 -6.77
C GLY A 49 -2.03 5.68 -7.20
N PHE A 50 -2.97 6.60 -6.98
CA PHE A 50 -2.78 8.02 -7.27
C PHE A 50 -1.63 8.63 -6.46
N VAL A 51 -1.56 8.34 -5.16
CA VAL A 51 -0.46 8.83 -4.32
C VAL A 51 0.87 8.33 -4.86
N HIS A 52 0.97 7.06 -5.23
CA HIS A 52 2.19 6.51 -5.83
C HIS A 52 2.52 7.18 -7.16
N GLY A 53 1.56 7.36 -8.06
CA GLY A 53 1.76 8.06 -9.32
C GLY A 53 2.35 9.45 -9.12
N ILE A 54 1.75 10.25 -8.22
CA ILE A 54 2.20 11.62 -7.90
C ILE A 54 3.65 11.63 -7.42
N LEU A 55 4.03 10.69 -6.53
CA LEU A 55 5.39 10.61 -5.99
C LEU A 55 6.45 10.35 -7.06
N PHE A 56 6.10 9.68 -8.16
CA PHE A 56 7.03 9.34 -9.25
C PHE A 56 7.00 10.32 -10.43
N THR A 57 6.15 11.36 -10.40
CA THR A 57 6.00 12.33 -11.52
C THR A 57 7.29 13.04 -11.92
N SER A 58 8.21 13.24 -10.98
CA SER A 58 9.49 13.92 -11.23
C SER A 58 10.62 13.00 -11.70
N ILE A 59 10.38 11.68 -11.71
CA ILE A 59 11.40 10.65 -11.89
C ILE A 59 11.12 9.81 -13.15
N VAL A 60 9.85 9.61 -13.50
CA VAL A 60 9.41 8.65 -14.53
C VAL A 60 8.62 9.37 -15.62
N GLU A 61 8.75 8.94 -16.88
CA GLU A 61 7.94 9.49 -17.98
C GLU A 61 6.44 9.20 -17.84
N PRO A 62 5.54 9.93 -18.53
CA PRO A 62 4.09 9.81 -18.36
C PRO A 62 3.53 8.39 -18.48
N LEU A 63 4.06 7.58 -19.41
CA LEU A 63 3.61 6.19 -19.56
C LEU A 63 3.96 5.35 -18.33
N GLY A 64 5.17 5.51 -17.79
CA GLY A 64 5.60 4.80 -16.60
C GLY A 64 4.79 5.20 -15.36
N ILE A 65 4.37 6.47 -15.24
CA ILE A 65 3.46 6.92 -14.17
C ILE A 65 2.12 6.17 -14.25
N ILE A 66 1.54 6.03 -15.44
CA ILE A 66 0.28 5.30 -15.64
C ILE A 66 0.44 3.83 -15.21
N VAL A 67 1.57 3.19 -15.57
CA VAL A 67 1.89 1.82 -15.18
C VAL A 67 2.03 1.70 -13.66
N ILE A 68 2.76 2.61 -13.02
CA ILE A 68 2.93 2.64 -11.57
C ILE A 68 1.58 2.78 -10.88
N MET A 69 0.74 3.73 -11.30
CA MET A 69 -0.59 3.93 -10.74
C MET A 69 -1.45 2.68 -10.88
N PHE A 70 -1.43 2.01 -12.03
CA PHE A 70 -2.20 0.81 -12.26
C PHE A 70 -1.75 -0.34 -11.34
N ILE A 71 -0.45 -0.64 -11.31
CA ILE A 71 0.12 -1.72 -10.50
C ILE A 71 -0.16 -1.49 -9.02
N THR A 72 0.09 -0.27 -8.53
CA THR A 72 -0.12 0.07 -7.12
C THR A 72 -1.60 0.11 -6.75
N THR A 73 -2.49 0.52 -7.65
CA THR A 73 -3.95 0.40 -7.45
C THR A 73 -4.37 -1.06 -7.24
N VAL A 74 -3.92 -1.95 -8.14
CA VAL A 74 -4.24 -3.38 -8.06
C VAL A 74 -3.65 -3.98 -6.78
N ALA A 75 -2.39 -3.66 -6.46
CA ALA A 75 -1.75 -4.11 -5.24
C ALA A 75 -2.51 -3.64 -3.98
N GLY A 76 -2.88 -2.36 -3.92
CA GLY A 76 -3.66 -1.78 -2.82
C GLY A 76 -4.99 -2.51 -2.63
N TYR A 77 -5.72 -2.76 -3.73
CA TYR A 77 -6.96 -3.52 -3.69
C TYR A 77 -6.76 -4.95 -3.17
N LEU A 78 -5.77 -5.68 -3.69
CA LEU A 78 -5.48 -7.06 -3.27
C LEU A 78 -5.09 -7.13 -1.80
N LEU A 79 -4.27 -6.20 -1.32
CA LEU A 79 -3.87 -6.12 0.08
C LEU A 79 -5.06 -5.82 0.99
N GLY A 80 -5.93 -4.89 0.62
CA GLY A 80 -7.17 -4.63 1.36
C GLY A 80 -8.12 -5.84 1.36
N TRP A 81 -8.17 -6.61 0.28
CA TRP A 81 -8.92 -7.86 0.22
C TRP A 81 -8.33 -8.95 1.12
N ILE A 82 -7.01 -9.13 1.12
CA ILE A 82 -6.34 -10.10 2.02
C ILE A 82 -6.65 -9.76 3.48
N ASN A 83 -6.59 -8.47 3.84
CA ASN A 83 -6.89 -8.06 5.21
C ASN A 83 -8.33 -8.40 5.60
N GLU A 84 -9.31 -7.93 4.81
CA GLU A 84 -10.72 -8.05 5.17
C GLU A 84 -11.32 -9.44 4.93
N LYS A 85 -10.80 -10.22 3.98
CA LYS A 85 -11.36 -11.54 3.60
C LYS A 85 -10.53 -12.73 4.07
N GLN A 86 -9.23 -12.57 4.29
CA GLN A 86 -8.35 -13.69 4.67
C GLN A 86 -7.70 -13.50 6.05
N SER A 87 -7.73 -12.28 6.60
CA SER A 87 -7.02 -11.95 7.84
C SER A 87 -7.95 -11.38 8.91
N ASN A 88 -9.27 -11.59 8.79
CA ASN A 88 -10.28 -11.10 9.73
C ASN A 88 -10.18 -9.59 10.03
N GLY A 89 -9.85 -8.79 9.01
CA GLY A 89 -9.68 -7.35 9.09
C GLY A 89 -8.35 -6.88 9.68
N SER A 90 -7.42 -7.79 9.99
CA SER A 90 -6.05 -7.47 10.46
C SER A 90 -5.20 -6.91 9.33
N ILE A 91 -4.42 -5.86 9.63
CA ILE A 91 -3.45 -5.26 8.70
C ILE A 91 -2.08 -5.95 8.70
N LEU A 92 -1.85 -6.91 9.59
CA LEU A 92 -0.53 -7.55 9.72
C LEU A 92 -0.12 -8.28 8.43
N SER A 93 -1.06 -8.96 7.78
CA SER A 93 -0.79 -9.69 6.54
C SER A 93 -0.30 -8.75 5.43
N SER A 94 -1.04 -7.67 5.17
CA SER A 94 -0.63 -6.69 4.17
C SER A 94 0.65 -5.95 4.56
N TRP A 95 0.84 -5.64 5.84
CA TRP A 95 2.05 -4.99 6.33
C TRP A 95 3.30 -5.82 6.09
N PHE A 96 3.26 -7.13 6.36
CA PHE A 96 4.39 -8.00 6.02
C PHE A 96 4.60 -8.09 4.52
N ILE A 97 3.55 -8.36 3.73
CA ILE A 97 3.66 -8.50 2.27
C ILE A 97 4.24 -7.22 1.65
N HIS A 98 3.65 -6.07 1.98
CA HIS A 98 4.07 -4.78 1.44
C HIS A 98 5.49 -4.41 1.89
N GLY A 99 5.83 -4.66 3.16
CA GLY A 99 7.18 -4.46 3.67
C GLY A 99 8.23 -5.28 2.93
N PHE A 100 7.94 -6.57 2.68
CA PHE A 100 8.84 -7.44 1.92
C PHE A 100 8.99 -6.99 0.47
N VAL A 101 7.90 -6.59 -0.20
CA VAL A 101 7.96 -6.08 -1.57
C VAL A 101 8.80 -4.80 -1.64
N ASN A 102 8.60 -3.87 -0.70
CA ASN A 102 9.36 -2.62 -0.65
C ASN A 102 10.86 -2.90 -0.44
N MET A 103 11.20 -3.81 0.47
CA MET A 103 12.58 -4.24 0.68
C MET A 103 13.20 -4.83 -0.60
N LEU A 104 12.49 -5.75 -1.29
CA LEU A 104 13.00 -6.37 -2.52
C LEU A 104 13.25 -5.32 -3.59
N VAL A 105 12.27 -4.44 -3.86
CA VAL A 105 12.40 -3.39 -4.88
C VAL A 105 13.51 -2.40 -4.55
N SER A 106 13.77 -2.11 -3.27
CA SER A 106 14.86 -1.21 -2.86
C SER A 106 16.27 -1.79 -3.07
N THR A 107 16.39 -3.08 -3.38
CA THR A 107 17.67 -3.80 -3.53
C THR A 107 18.03 -4.15 -4.96
N ILE A 108 17.18 -3.81 -5.93
CA ILE A 108 17.37 -4.03 -7.38
C ILE A 108 17.56 -2.68 -8.06
#